data_AF-A0A951FJP2-F1
#
_entry.id   AF-A0A951FJP2-F1
#
_cell.length_a   1.000
_cell.length_b   1.000
_cell.length_c   1.000
_cell.angle_alpha   90.00
_cell.angle_beta   90.00
_cell.angle_gamma   90.00
#
_symmetry.space_group_name_H-M   'P 1'
#
loop_
_entity.id
_entity.type
_entity.pdbx_description
1 polymer ?
#
loop_
_entity_poly.entity_id
_entity_poly.type
_entity_poly.pdbx_seq_one_letter_code
_entity_poly.pdbx_strand_id
1 'polypeptide(L)'
;MRTVEGVPYLSQANFVGQGFDIYGAYNIKTSRITLLFDPEKAGTHEFTFLGKTYALPAYIDGAENTEATYLEATVNTRDEFQNSISAHAKVHGSYGAFSGQMEAAYGHQFTSNNEYTYSYRNYYSRLATLFIKIDTKYLTDYFAQRIAELPTTVNENNLIEFEEFFDDFGAYFTSEVNLGGSLDYYVAISKQSSLGSTDISAMVK
;
A
#
# COMPACT_ATOMS: atom_id res chain seq x y z
N MET A 1 6.20 -20.30 -13.06
CA MET A 1 7.10 -19.68 -12.06
C MET A 1 8.38 -19.29 -12.79
N ARG A 2 8.75 -18.01 -12.84
CA ARG A 2 10.01 -17.58 -13.48
C ARG A 2 11.16 -18.05 -12.60
N THR A 3 12.20 -18.61 -13.20
CA THR A 3 13.44 -18.97 -12.53
C THR A 3 14.57 -18.07 -13.03
N VAL A 4 15.45 -17.65 -12.13
CA VAL A 4 16.69 -16.95 -12.45
C VAL A 4 17.82 -17.86 -11.99
N GLU A 5 18.66 -18.31 -12.92
CA GLU A 5 19.79 -19.21 -12.62
C GLU A 5 19.41 -20.49 -11.85
N GLY A 6 18.20 -21.01 -12.09
CA GLY A 6 17.68 -22.22 -11.41
C GLY A 6 17.02 -21.96 -10.05
N VAL A 7 17.06 -20.73 -9.54
CA VAL A 7 16.38 -20.32 -8.31
C VAL A 7 15.02 -19.70 -8.67
N PRO A 8 13.92 -20.06 -7.97
CA PRO A 8 12.61 -19.48 -8.23
C PRO A 8 12.58 -17.99 -7.89
N TYR A 9 12.08 -17.15 -8.79
CA TYR A 9 11.88 -15.73 -8.52
C TYR A 9 10.68 -15.51 -7.58
N LEU A 10 10.87 -14.69 -6.54
CA LEU A 10 9.77 -14.34 -5.63
C LEU A 10 8.90 -13.26 -6.25
N SER A 11 7.78 -13.66 -6.86
CA SER A 11 6.89 -12.76 -7.62
C SER A 11 6.41 -11.52 -6.85
N GLN A 12 6.33 -11.60 -5.52
CA GLN A 12 5.89 -10.52 -4.65
C GLN A 12 6.89 -9.34 -4.64
N ALA A 13 8.15 -9.59 -5.00
CA ALA A 13 9.16 -8.55 -5.18
C ALA A 13 8.77 -7.52 -6.24
N ASN A 14 7.93 -7.89 -7.22
CA ASN A 14 7.45 -6.98 -8.27
C ASN A 14 6.56 -5.86 -7.73
N PHE A 15 6.04 -5.98 -6.52
CA PHE A 15 5.21 -4.95 -5.91
C PHE A 15 6.02 -3.90 -5.12
N VAL A 16 7.30 -4.16 -4.86
CA VAL A 16 8.21 -3.19 -4.23
C VAL A 16 8.75 -2.26 -5.31
N GLY A 17 8.81 -0.96 -5.03
CA GLY A 17 9.27 0.06 -5.97
C GLY A 17 8.25 0.40 -7.06
N GLN A 18 6.96 0.14 -6.81
CA GLN A 18 5.87 0.59 -7.69
C GLN A 18 5.22 1.86 -7.16
N GLY A 19 4.92 2.79 -8.06
CA GLY A 19 4.00 3.90 -7.81
C GLY A 19 2.67 3.39 -7.26
N PHE A 20 2.10 4.14 -6.33
CA PHE A 20 0.92 3.72 -5.58
C PHE A 20 -0.14 4.82 -5.56
N ASP A 21 -1.34 4.46 -6.00
CA ASP A 21 -2.52 5.31 -5.92
C ASP A 21 -3.06 5.29 -4.49
N ILE A 22 -2.71 6.34 -3.74
CA ILE A 22 -3.18 6.52 -2.37
C ILE A 22 -4.65 6.89 -2.29
N TYR A 23 -5.34 7.23 -3.39
CA TYR A 23 -6.78 7.53 -3.37
C TYR A 23 -7.63 6.29 -3.60
N GLY A 24 -7.07 5.24 -4.20
CA GLY A 24 -7.68 3.93 -4.39
C GLY A 24 -7.82 3.09 -3.11
N ALA A 25 -7.92 1.77 -3.30
CA ALA A 25 -7.99 0.82 -2.19
C ALA A 25 -6.63 0.64 -1.50
N TYR A 26 -6.62 0.22 -0.24
CA TYR A 26 -5.38 -0.20 0.44
C TYR A 26 -5.00 -1.61 -0.02
N ASN A 27 -4.66 -1.73 -1.31
CA ASN A 27 -4.42 -3.00 -1.96
C ASN A 27 -3.39 -2.85 -3.08
N ILE A 28 -2.27 -3.54 -2.91
CA ILE A 28 -1.12 -3.45 -3.82
C ILE A 28 -1.35 -4.03 -5.22
N LYS A 29 -2.41 -4.84 -5.40
CA LYS A 29 -2.77 -5.40 -6.70
C LYS A 29 -3.65 -4.46 -7.51
N THR A 30 -4.46 -3.63 -6.87
CA THR A 30 -5.42 -2.77 -7.57
C THR A 30 -4.94 -1.33 -7.64
N SER A 31 -4.15 -0.88 -6.68
CA SER A 31 -3.71 0.52 -6.55
C SER A 31 -2.26 0.72 -6.98
N ARG A 32 -1.70 -0.21 -7.75
CA ARG A 32 -0.38 -0.03 -8.39
C ARG A 32 -0.52 0.85 -9.63
N ILE A 33 0.47 1.70 -9.85
CA ILE A 33 0.54 2.59 -11.02
C ILE A 33 1.64 2.07 -11.96
N THR A 34 2.87 2.58 -11.79
CA THR A 34 4.00 2.29 -12.67
C THR A 34 5.18 1.74 -11.88
N LEU A 35 5.95 0.83 -12.49
CA LEU A 35 7.18 0.31 -11.90
C LEU A 35 8.30 1.36 -12.00
N LEU A 36 8.88 1.75 -10.86
CA LEU A 36 9.90 2.81 -10.80
C LEU A 36 11.33 2.26 -10.86
N PHE A 37 11.53 0.99 -10.51
CA PHE A 37 12.82 0.31 -10.47
C PHE A 37 12.84 -0.86 -11.45
N ASP A 38 13.97 -1.05 -12.15
CA ASP A 38 14.16 -2.07 -13.16
C ASP A 38 14.91 -3.31 -12.61
N PRO A 39 14.24 -4.47 -12.47
CA PRO A 39 14.88 -5.72 -12.07
C PRO A 39 16.02 -6.16 -12.98
N GLU A 40 15.97 -5.84 -14.27
CA GLU A 40 16.95 -6.30 -15.25
C GLU A 40 18.27 -5.53 -15.11
N LYS A 41 18.22 -4.26 -14.72
CA LYS A 41 19.41 -3.45 -14.39
C LYS A 41 20.08 -3.85 -13.09
N ALA A 42 19.30 -4.41 -12.16
CA ALA A 42 19.78 -4.69 -10.82
C ALA A 42 20.51 -6.02 -10.68
N GLY A 43 20.19 -6.98 -11.54
CA GLY A 43 20.52 -8.38 -11.29
C GLY A 43 19.79 -8.92 -10.05
N THR A 44 20.13 -10.13 -9.64
CA THR A 44 19.46 -10.80 -8.52
C THR A 44 20.43 -11.29 -7.46
N HIS A 45 19.92 -11.48 -6.25
CA HIS A 45 20.58 -12.20 -5.17
C HIS A 45 19.59 -13.18 -4.53
N GLU A 46 20.12 -14.12 -3.75
CA GLU A 46 19.32 -15.13 -3.08
C GLU A 46 18.79 -14.62 -1.73
N PHE A 47 17.52 -14.91 -1.47
CA PHE A 47 16.86 -14.72 -0.18
C PHE A 47 16.20 -16.03 0.24
N THR A 48 16.55 -16.52 1.42
CA THR A 48 15.99 -17.76 1.96
C THR A 48 15.01 -17.42 3.06
N PHE A 49 13.79 -17.95 2.96
CA PHE A 49 12.82 -17.93 4.06
C PHE A 49 11.99 -19.21 4.08
N LEU A 50 11.60 -19.66 5.27
CA LEU A 50 10.86 -20.91 5.48
C LEU A 50 11.53 -22.13 4.80
N GLY A 51 12.86 -22.16 4.81
CA GLY A 51 13.65 -23.25 4.20
C GLY A 51 13.60 -23.30 2.67
N LYS A 52 13.11 -22.25 2.00
CA LYS A 52 13.11 -22.12 0.54
C LYS A 52 13.90 -20.90 0.12
N THR A 53 14.76 -21.08 -0.87
CA THR A 53 15.56 -20.00 -1.47
C THR A 53 14.86 -19.44 -2.69
N TYR A 54 14.84 -18.12 -2.79
CA TYR A 54 14.24 -17.37 -3.87
C TYR A 54 15.21 -16.33 -4.42
N ALA A 55 15.05 -15.98 -5.69
CA ALA A 55 15.77 -14.87 -6.30
C ALA A 55 14.98 -13.57 -6.10
N LEU A 56 15.68 -12.53 -5.64
CA LEU A 56 15.19 -11.16 -5.49
C LEU A 56 16.06 -10.18 -6.30
N PRO A 57 15.49 -9.12 -6.88
CA PRO A 57 16.27 -8.02 -7.45
C PRO A 57 17.25 -7.43 -6.42
N ALA A 58 18.43 -6.99 -6.84
CA ALA A 58 19.45 -6.48 -5.92
C ALA A 58 19.05 -5.20 -5.16
N TYR A 59 18.03 -4.47 -5.63
CA TYR A 59 17.47 -3.31 -4.93
C TYR A 59 16.39 -3.68 -3.90
N ILE A 60 16.10 -4.96 -3.69
CA ILE A 60 15.15 -5.42 -2.68
C ILE A 60 15.93 -6.28 -1.68
N ASP A 61 15.63 -6.15 -0.40
CA ASP A 61 16.04 -7.13 0.61
C ASP A 61 14.83 -7.79 1.23
N GLY A 62 15.06 -8.98 1.79
CA GLY A 62 14.07 -9.68 2.61
C GLY A 62 14.55 -9.81 4.05
N ALA A 63 13.63 -9.65 5.00
CA ALA A 63 13.83 -10.03 6.39
C ALA A 63 12.72 -11.00 6.82
N GLU A 64 13.09 -12.12 7.42
CA GLU A 64 12.13 -12.96 8.11
C GLU A 64 11.59 -12.23 9.34
N ASN A 65 10.27 -12.11 9.42
CA ASN A 65 9.59 -11.51 10.55
C ASN A 65 8.23 -12.18 10.68
N THR A 66 8.09 -13.03 11.69
CA THR A 66 6.90 -13.85 11.90
C THR A 66 5.88 -13.22 12.85
N GLU A 67 5.93 -11.90 13.03
CA GLU A 67 5.00 -11.20 13.92
C GLU A 67 3.58 -11.16 13.36
N ALA A 68 2.62 -11.38 14.25
CA ALA A 68 1.23 -11.10 13.96
C ALA A 68 0.90 -9.64 14.31
N THR A 69 0.38 -8.90 13.34
CA THR A 69 -0.08 -7.52 13.54
C THR A 69 -1.60 -7.47 13.53
N TYR A 70 -2.18 -6.71 14.46
CA TYR A 70 -3.60 -6.45 14.52
C TYR A 70 -3.83 -4.96 14.32
N LEU A 71 -4.74 -4.62 13.42
CA LEU A 71 -5.24 -3.26 13.25
C LEU A 71 -6.72 -3.26 13.55
N GLU A 72 -7.13 -2.39 14.45
CA GLU A 72 -8.54 -2.17 14.74
C GLU A 72 -8.81 -0.69 14.88
N ALA A 73 -9.97 -0.25 14.41
CA ALA A 73 -10.50 1.04 14.77
C ALA A 73 -12.03 0.96 14.80
N THR A 74 -12.62 1.76 15.68
CA THR A 74 -14.06 2.04 15.66
C THR A 74 -14.22 3.55 15.62
N VAL A 75 -14.79 4.04 14.53
CA VAL A 75 -14.81 5.47 14.17
C VAL A 75 -16.20 5.87 13.71
N ASN A 76 -16.54 7.15 13.86
CA ASN A 76 -17.89 7.65 13.61
C ASN A 76 -18.02 8.42 12.29
N THR A 77 -16.89 8.63 11.61
CA THR A 77 -16.80 9.36 10.36
C THR A 77 -15.88 8.64 9.37
N ARG A 78 -16.16 8.83 8.08
CA ARG A 78 -15.25 8.48 6.98
C ARG A 78 -13.84 9.03 7.15
N ASP A 79 -13.70 10.28 7.56
CA ASP A 79 -12.38 10.94 7.67
C ASP A 79 -11.52 10.26 8.74
N GLU A 80 -12.11 9.90 9.88
CA GLU A 80 -11.43 9.13 10.92
C GLU A 80 -11.00 7.74 10.41
N PHE A 81 -11.85 7.06 9.63
CA PHE A 81 -11.48 5.78 8.99
C PHE A 81 -10.29 5.96 8.05
N GLN A 82 -10.36 6.90 7.12
CA GLN A 82 -9.30 7.19 6.17
C GLN A 82 -7.98 7.57 6.86
N ASN A 83 -8.06 8.39 7.90
CA ASN A 83 -6.90 8.76 8.72
C ASN A 83 -6.29 7.55 9.42
N SER A 84 -7.12 6.62 9.93
CA SER A 84 -6.62 5.41 10.60
C SER A 84 -5.85 4.49 9.65
N ILE A 85 -6.34 4.31 8.41
CA ILE A 85 -5.64 3.53 7.37
C ILE A 85 -4.39 4.27 6.89
N SER A 86 -4.47 5.59 6.68
CA SER A 86 -3.34 6.42 6.23
C SER A 86 -2.17 6.37 7.20
N ALA A 87 -2.46 6.47 8.51
CA ALA A 87 -1.45 6.35 9.55
C ALA A 87 -0.76 4.98 9.53
N HIS A 88 -1.52 3.90 9.29
CA HIS A 88 -0.94 2.56 9.16
C HIS A 88 -0.07 2.41 7.92
N ALA A 89 -0.52 2.96 6.78
CA ALA A 89 0.22 2.98 5.53
C ALA A 89 1.42 3.94 5.53
N LYS A 90 1.67 4.66 6.64
CA LYS A 90 2.72 5.69 6.78
C LYS A 90 2.61 6.80 5.72
N VAL A 91 1.38 7.11 5.29
CA VAL A 91 1.08 8.23 4.40
C VAL A 91 0.78 9.46 5.26
N HIS A 92 1.54 10.53 5.06
CA HIS A 92 1.44 11.76 5.86
C HIS A 92 0.94 12.94 5.00
N GLY A 93 0.05 13.76 5.56
CA GLY A 93 -0.40 15.00 4.90
C GLY A 93 -1.33 14.81 3.70
N SER A 94 -1.98 13.65 3.59
CA SER A 94 -2.86 13.31 2.46
C SER A 94 -4.34 13.39 2.84
N TYR A 95 -5.02 14.46 2.40
CA TYR A 95 -6.47 14.55 2.52
C TYR A 95 -7.14 13.57 1.55
N GLY A 96 -8.09 12.77 2.03
CA GLY A 96 -8.84 11.82 1.19
C GLY A 96 -8.09 10.52 0.83
N ALA A 97 -6.92 10.27 1.40
CA ALA A 97 -6.20 9.03 1.16
C ALA A 97 -7.04 7.81 1.61
N PHE A 98 -6.92 6.73 0.84
CA PHE A 98 -7.62 5.47 0.94
C PHE A 98 -9.14 5.64 0.86
N SER A 99 -9.60 6.59 0.05
CA SER A 99 -11.01 6.76 -0.24
C SER A 99 -11.65 5.55 -0.91
N GLY A 100 -10.94 4.91 -1.84
CA GLY A 100 -11.37 3.65 -2.45
C GLY A 100 -11.40 2.49 -1.44
N GLN A 101 -10.58 2.52 -0.38
CA GLN A 101 -10.67 1.50 0.67
C GLN A 101 -11.99 1.61 1.45
N MET A 102 -12.45 2.83 1.72
CA MET A 102 -13.74 3.05 2.38
C MET A 102 -14.89 2.47 1.53
N GLU A 103 -14.88 2.74 0.23
CA GLU A 103 -15.88 2.22 -0.71
C GLU A 103 -15.81 0.68 -0.81
N ALA A 104 -14.61 0.11 -0.93
CA ALA A 104 -14.40 -1.33 -0.98
C ALA A 104 -14.84 -2.06 0.30
N ALA A 105 -14.62 -1.43 1.47
CA ALA A 105 -14.93 -2.02 2.77
C ALA A 105 -16.41 -1.95 3.15
N TYR A 106 -17.10 -0.85 2.82
CA TYR A 106 -18.44 -0.56 3.33
C TYR A 106 -19.51 -0.37 2.25
N GLY A 107 -19.18 -0.44 0.95
CA GLY A 107 -20.15 -0.44 -0.14
C GLY A 107 -21.14 0.73 -0.09
N HIS A 108 -22.45 0.45 -0.24
CA HIS A 108 -23.51 1.46 -0.32
C HIS A 108 -23.67 2.35 0.93
N GLN A 109 -23.23 1.87 2.10
CA GLN A 109 -23.21 2.61 3.36
C GLN A 109 -22.21 3.78 3.34
N PHE A 110 -21.36 3.86 2.31
CA PHE A 110 -20.55 5.03 1.96
C PHE A 110 -21.38 6.31 1.77
N THR A 111 -22.55 6.18 1.14
CA THR A 111 -23.40 7.32 0.75
C THR A 111 -24.13 7.97 1.94
N SER A 112 -24.29 7.24 3.06
CA SER A 112 -25.04 7.64 4.25
C SER A 112 -24.11 7.84 5.47
N ASN A 113 -22.96 8.48 5.27
CA ASN A 113 -21.85 8.59 6.25
C ASN A 113 -22.25 9.05 7.67
N ASN A 114 -23.31 9.84 7.81
CA ASN A 114 -23.73 10.34 9.13
C ASN A 114 -24.55 9.32 9.95
N GLU A 115 -25.06 8.26 9.33
CA GLU A 115 -25.98 7.31 9.94
C GLU A 115 -25.28 6.08 10.52
N TYR A 116 -23.98 5.90 10.28
CA TYR A 116 -23.24 4.69 10.64
C TYR A 116 -21.99 4.98 11.48
N THR A 117 -21.68 4.05 12.37
CA THR A 117 -20.37 3.87 13.00
C THR A 117 -19.65 2.76 12.25
N TYR A 118 -18.39 2.98 11.92
CA TYR A 118 -17.55 2.07 11.16
C TYR A 118 -16.57 1.39 12.09
N SER A 119 -16.52 0.07 12.03
CA SER A 119 -15.56 -0.71 12.80
C SER A 119 -14.86 -1.70 11.88
N TYR A 120 -13.55 -1.82 12.04
CA TYR A 120 -12.78 -2.82 11.32
C TYR A 120 -11.79 -3.50 12.23
N ARG A 121 -11.46 -4.73 11.86
CA ARG A 121 -10.38 -5.51 12.44
C ARG A 121 -9.65 -6.27 11.34
N ASN A 122 -8.38 -5.94 11.17
CA ASN A 122 -7.50 -6.59 10.23
C ASN A 122 -6.43 -7.35 11.00
N TYR A 123 -6.32 -8.62 10.70
CA TYR A 123 -5.28 -9.50 11.21
C TYR A 123 -4.29 -9.79 10.10
N TYR A 124 -3.01 -9.54 10.36
CA TYR A 124 -1.92 -9.88 9.46
C TYR A 124 -1.00 -10.89 10.14
N SER A 125 -0.92 -12.10 9.59
CA SER A 125 0.12 -13.05 9.92
C SER A 125 1.28 -12.82 8.95
N ARG A 126 2.32 -12.13 9.41
CA ARG A 126 3.52 -11.86 8.61
C ARG A 126 4.44 -13.08 8.69
N LEU A 127 5.12 -13.35 7.59
CA LEU A 127 6.15 -14.39 7.47
C LEU A 127 7.51 -13.76 7.16
N ALA A 128 7.51 -12.76 6.29
CA ALA A 128 8.69 -11.99 5.93
C ALA A 128 8.27 -10.61 5.43
N THR A 129 9.22 -9.69 5.36
CA THR A 129 9.05 -8.36 4.79
C THR A 129 10.06 -8.19 3.66
N LEU A 130 9.60 -7.70 2.52
CA LEU A 130 10.46 -7.21 1.45
C LEU A 130 10.55 -5.70 1.56
N PHE A 131 11.74 -5.13 1.51
CA PHE A 131 11.95 -3.69 1.57
C PHE A 131 12.95 -3.24 0.53
N ILE A 132 12.77 -2.01 0.05
CA ILE A 132 13.60 -1.43 -1.00
C ILE A 132 14.91 -0.85 -0.44
N LYS A 133 16.00 -1.05 -1.18
CA LYS A 133 17.25 -0.29 -1.11
C LYS A 133 17.22 0.77 -2.20
N ILE A 134 16.99 2.02 -1.82
CA ILE A 134 16.93 3.11 -2.80
C ILE A 134 18.34 3.35 -3.35
N ASP A 135 18.52 3.02 -4.63
CA ASP A 135 19.70 3.34 -5.42
C ASP A 135 19.23 3.75 -6.82
N THR A 136 19.51 5.00 -7.20
CA THR A 136 18.97 5.62 -8.41
C THR A 136 19.47 4.97 -9.69
N LYS A 137 20.57 4.21 -9.64
CA LYS A 137 21.09 3.48 -10.81
C LYS A 137 20.16 2.36 -11.28
N TYR A 138 19.24 1.93 -10.42
CA TYR A 138 18.25 0.90 -10.74
C TYR A 138 16.90 1.48 -11.17
N LEU A 139 16.77 2.80 -11.30
CA LEU A 139 15.53 3.38 -11.83
C LEU A 139 15.29 2.94 -13.28
N THR A 140 14.02 2.82 -13.65
CA THR A 140 13.65 2.64 -15.06
C THR A 140 14.09 3.88 -15.84
N ASP A 141 14.50 3.68 -17.11
CA ASP A 141 14.91 4.83 -17.95
C ASP A 141 13.75 5.81 -18.14
N TYR A 142 12.52 5.29 -18.26
CA TYR A 142 11.31 6.10 -18.38
C TYR A 142 11.13 7.03 -17.18
N PHE A 143 11.20 6.51 -15.95
CA PHE A 143 11.03 7.33 -14.76
C PHE A 143 12.17 8.35 -14.59
N ALA A 144 13.42 7.92 -14.79
CA ALA A 144 14.59 8.81 -14.70
C ALA A 144 14.52 9.95 -15.73
N GLN A 145 14.08 9.65 -16.95
CA GLN A 145 13.86 10.65 -17.99
C GLN A 145 12.75 11.64 -17.60
N ARG A 146 11.60 11.15 -17.14
CA ARG A 146 10.47 12.01 -16.74
C ARG A 146 10.83 12.92 -15.56
N ILE A 147 11.66 12.47 -14.62
CA ILE A 147 12.21 13.34 -13.58
C ILE A 147 13.08 14.46 -14.17
N ALA A 148 13.94 14.14 -15.15
CA ALA A 148 14.83 15.11 -15.78
C ALA A 148 14.09 16.14 -16.64
N GLU A 149 12.92 15.79 -17.15
CA GLU A 149 12.02 16.66 -17.92
C GLU A 149 11.19 17.60 -17.04
N LEU A 150 11.04 17.31 -15.74
CA LEU A 150 10.29 18.17 -14.83
C LEU A 150 10.96 19.54 -14.67
N PRO A 151 10.18 20.64 -14.70
CA PRO A 151 10.66 21.96 -14.34
C PRO A 151 11.25 21.97 -12.91
N THR A 152 12.29 22.77 -12.70
CA THR A 152 12.94 22.88 -11.37
C THR A 152 12.16 23.75 -10.39
N THR A 153 11.19 24.54 -10.88
CA THR A 153 10.31 25.39 -10.07
C THR A 153 8.87 25.27 -10.54
N VAL A 154 7.94 25.33 -9.59
CA VAL A 154 6.49 25.31 -9.85
C VAL A 154 5.98 26.73 -10.07
N ASN A 155 5.19 26.94 -11.13
CA ASN A 155 4.46 28.18 -11.41
C ASN A 155 3.17 27.86 -12.19
N GLU A 156 2.29 28.85 -12.35
CA GLU A 156 0.95 28.68 -12.96
C GLU A 156 0.99 28.11 -14.40
N ASN A 157 2.08 28.31 -15.14
CA ASN A 157 2.18 27.84 -16.52
C ASN A 157 2.68 26.41 -16.64
N ASN A 158 3.21 25.82 -15.55
CA ASN A 158 3.82 24.50 -15.60
C ASN A 158 3.25 23.48 -14.59
N LEU A 159 2.06 23.78 -14.04
CA LEU A 159 1.38 22.86 -13.10
C LEU A 159 1.00 21.54 -13.76
N ILE A 160 0.63 21.57 -15.05
CA ILE A 160 0.16 20.40 -15.77
C ILE A 160 1.25 19.33 -15.90
N GLU A 161 2.51 19.72 -16.03
CA GLU A 161 3.65 18.80 -16.13
C GLU A 161 3.87 18.03 -14.82
N PHE A 162 3.63 18.67 -13.66
CA PHE A 162 3.68 17.99 -12.36
C PHE A 162 2.45 17.10 -12.15
N GLU A 163 1.26 17.55 -12.56
CA GLU A 163 0.04 16.74 -12.51
C GLU A 163 0.19 15.45 -13.32
N GLU A 164 0.58 15.56 -14.60
CA GLU A 164 0.82 14.41 -15.47
C GLU A 164 1.91 13.47 -14.91
N PHE A 165 2.96 14.01 -14.28
CA PHE A 165 3.96 13.18 -13.63
C PHE A 165 3.38 12.37 -12.47
N PHE A 166 2.55 12.98 -11.63
CA PHE A 166 1.92 12.27 -10.52
C PHE A 166 0.81 11.32 -10.97
N ASP A 167 0.14 11.58 -12.09
CA ASP A 167 -0.79 10.63 -12.70
C ASP A 167 -0.06 9.38 -13.22
N ASP A 168 1.12 9.56 -13.83
CA ASP A 168 1.92 8.47 -14.40
C ASP A 168 2.62 7.61 -13.34
N PHE A 169 3.06 8.21 -12.23
CA PHE A 169 3.96 7.54 -11.27
C PHE A 169 3.42 7.48 -9.84
N GLY A 170 2.39 8.27 -9.52
CA GLY A 170 1.94 8.48 -8.14
C GLY A 170 2.85 9.40 -7.35
N ALA A 171 2.27 10.09 -6.36
CA ALA A 171 3.03 10.86 -5.37
C ALA A 171 3.76 9.97 -4.35
N TYR A 172 3.36 8.70 -4.25
CA TYR A 172 3.91 7.70 -3.33
C TYR A 172 4.28 6.44 -4.09
N PHE A 173 5.19 5.66 -3.51
CA PHE A 173 5.54 4.34 -4.02
C PHE A 173 5.63 3.34 -2.87
N THR A 174 5.52 2.06 -3.21
CA THR A 174 5.61 0.98 -2.24
C THR A 174 7.06 0.70 -1.89
N SER A 175 7.50 1.15 -0.71
CA SER A 175 8.85 0.89 -0.20
C SER A 175 8.98 -0.46 0.51
N GLU A 176 7.87 -1.02 0.99
CA GLU A 176 7.82 -2.24 1.80
C GLU A 176 6.60 -3.09 1.43
N VAL A 177 6.78 -4.41 1.36
CA VAL A 177 5.70 -5.39 1.19
C VAL A 177 5.83 -6.49 2.23
N ASN A 178 4.77 -6.68 3.02
CA ASN A 178 4.68 -7.77 3.97
C ASN A 178 4.16 -9.05 3.28
N LEU A 179 4.90 -10.13 3.42
CA LEU A 179 4.56 -11.47 2.93
C LEU A 179 3.84 -12.24 4.04
N GLY A 180 2.74 -12.89 3.70
CA GLY A 180 1.95 -13.62 4.67
C GLY A 180 0.49 -13.76 4.26
N GLY A 181 -0.39 -13.78 5.26
CA GLY A 181 -1.83 -13.79 5.07
C GLY A 181 -2.51 -12.67 5.85
N SER A 182 -3.60 -12.14 5.31
CA SER A 182 -4.48 -11.21 6.00
C SER A 182 -5.90 -11.77 6.14
N LEU A 183 -6.57 -11.36 7.21
CA LEU A 183 -8.01 -11.46 7.37
C LEU A 183 -8.51 -10.06 7.69
N ASP A 184 -9.30 -9.50 6.79
CA ASP A 184 -9.87 -8.17 6.96
C ASP A 184 -11.38 -8.30 7.23
N TYR A 185 -11.84 -7.73 8.35
CA TYR A 185 -13.24 -7.77 8.78
C TYR A 185 -13.76 -6.35 8.98
N TYR A 186 -14.81 -5.99 8.23
CA TYR A 186 -15.39 -4.65 8.19
C TYR A 186 -16.86 -4.71 8.54
N VAL A 187 -17.31 -3.82 9.43
CA VAL A 187 -18.71 -3.73 9.86
C VAL A 187 -19.15 -2.28 9.92
N ALA A 188 -20.28 -1.97 9.28
CA ALA A 188 -20.99 -0.72 9.45
C ALA A 188 -22.22 -0.95 10.33
N ILE A 189 -22.36 -0.20 11.43
CA ILE A 189 -23.47 -0.31 12.37
C ILE A 189 -24.24 1.00 12.38
N SER A 190 -25.56 0.93 12.21
CA SER A 190 -26.41 2.13 12.26
C SER A 190 -26.35 2.77 13.64
N LYS A 191 -26.18 4.09 13.70
CA LYS A 191 -26.25 4.91 14.93
C LYS A 191 -27.65 4.94 15.55
N GLN A 192 -28.68 4.46 14.84
CA GLN A 192 -29.99 4.23 15.43
C GLN A 192 -29.99 2.99 16.36
N SER A 193 -28.96 2.15 16.31
CA SER A 193 -28.76 1.12 17.32
C SER A 193 -28.42 1.76 18.67
N SER A 194 -28.87 1.16 19.77
CA SER A 194 -28.55 1.63 21.12
C SER A 194 -27.12 1.26 21.57
N LEU A 195 -26.27 0.81 20.66
CA LEU A 195 -24.92 0.35 20.96
C LEU A 195 -23.95 1.53 20.91
N GLY A 196 -23.20 1.74 22.00
CA GLY A 196 -22.11 2.69 22.01
C GLY A 196 -20.89 2.17 21.25
N SER A 197 -19.94 3.04 20.90
CA SER A 197 -18.69 2.62 20.21
C SER A 197 -17.90 1.56 20.99
N THR A 198 -17.99 1.54 22.33
CA THR A 198 -17.38 0.51 23.17
C THR A 198 -18.03 -0.86 22.98
N ASP A 199 -19.36 -0.91 22.90
CA ASP A 199 -20.10 -2.15 22.68
C ASP A 199 -19.83 -2.70 21.27
N ILE A 200 -19.82 -1.80 20.29
CA ILE A 200 -19.46 -2.10 18.90
C ILE A 200 -18.05 -2.69 18.82
N SER A 201 -17.08 -2.03 19.45
CA SER A 201 -15.70 -2.51 19.47
C SER A 201 -15.59 -3.89 20.13
N ALA A 202 -16.35 -4.13 21.21
CA ALA A 202 -16.36 -5.43 21.89
C ALA A 202 -16.97 -6.55 21.03
N MET A 203 -18.00 -6.26 20.23
CA MET A 203 -18.63 -7.24 19.32
C MET A 203 -17.76 -7.65 18.12
N VAL A 204 -16.81 -6.79 17.76
CA VAL A 204 -15.89 -7.01 16.62
C VAL A 204 -14.60 -7.74 17.08
N LYS A 205 -14.40 -7.88 18.39
CA LYS A 205 -13.27 -8.61 19.01
C LYS A 205 -13.56 -10.10 19.17
#